data_AF-A0A7J3YTQ7-F1
#
_entry.id   AF-A0A7J3YTQ7-F1
#
_cell.length_a   1.000
_cell.length_b   1.000
_cell.length_c   1.000
_cell.angle_alpha   90.00
_cell.angle_beta   90.00
_cell.angle_gamma   90.00
#
_symmetry.space_group_name_H-M   'P 1'
#
loop_
_entity.id
_entity.type
_entity.pdbx_description
1 polymer ?
#
loop_
_entity_poly.entity_id
_entity_poly.type
_entity_poly.pdbx_seq_one_letter_code
_entity_poly.pdbx_strand_id
1 'polypeptide(L)'
;MELNALRASILDAYHRYGQRFLLVMKIAIAIAKENKLRGTTLPGDFDYKNLVERLSAVGFSYNPSLLLRILEKEYRLVETSYKSSNQRWYKFKYDIGYVEMAINSLGIGNEELEDPDIAIIKIQLSSLRPKYWLNKLKNWSVKERLSKVDMKAFEEFSFSILPKFVKVLKRAEEYEEALFVEINTIKEIIQLAQLIAEKMEHGDVNSSETHTNSITLTNFQGAQHI
;
A
#
# COMPACT_ATOMS: atom_id res chain seq x y z
N MET A 1 -18.30 5.88 -17.20
CA MET A 1 -18.34 4.71 -18.10
C MET A 1 -16.97 4.46 -18.75
N GLU A 2 -16.34 5.47 -19.36
CA GLU A 2 -15.06 5.31 -20.08
C GLU A 2 -13.87 4.79 -19.25
N LEU A 3 -13.74 5.14 -17.96
CA LEU A 3 -12.58 4.75 -17.15
C LEU A 3 -12.40 3.21 -17.03
N ASN A 4 -13.49 2.45 -17.00
CA ASN A 4 -13.43 0.98 -16.96
C ASN A 4 -13.03 0.41 -18.32
N ALA A 5 -13.46 1.03 -19.43
CA ALA A 5 -13.03 0.66 -20.77
C ALA A 5 -11.54 0.98 -20.99
N LEU A 6 -11.06 2.14 -20.53
CA LEU A 6 -9.64 2.50 -20.54
C LEU A 6 -8.80 1.47 -19.77
N ARG A 7 -9.21 1.11 -18.55
CA ARG A 7 -8.53 0.07 -17.76
C ARG A 7 -8.52 -1.29 -18.45
N ALA A 8 -9.64 -1.72 -19.04
CA ALA A 8 -9.71 -2.98 -19.79
C ALA A 8 -8.79 -2.98 -21.02
N SER A 9 -8.75 -1.88 -21.78
CA SER A 9 -7.84 -1.70 -22.92
C SER A 9 -6.36 -1.74 -22.49
N ILE A 10 -6.00 -1.07 -21.40
CA ILE A 10 -4.62 -1.07 -20.88
C ILE A 10 -4.24 -2.46 -20.35
N LEU A 11 -5.17 -3.17 -19.68
CA LEU A 11 -4.94 -4.52 -19.17
C LEU A 11 -4.75 -5.54 -20.32
N ASP A 12 -5.59 -5.52 -21.36
CA ASP A 12 -5.43 -6.39 -22.53
C ASP A 12 -4.15 -6.05 -23.33
N ALA A 13 -3.83 -4.76 -23.52
CA ALA A 13 -2.55 -4.36 -24.12
C ALA A 13 -1.36 -4.87 -23.30
N TYR A 14 -1.42 -4.80 -21.97
CA TYR A 14 -0.40 -5.37 -21.10
C TYR A 14 -0.31 -6.90 -21.26
N HIS A 15 -1.43 -7.63 -21.23
CA HIS A 15 -1.40 -9.09 -21.39
C HIS A 15 -0.81 -9.54 -22.72
N ARG A 16 -0.96 -8.76 -23.81
CA ARG A 16 -0.41 -9.10 -25.13
C ARG A 16 1.04 -8.66 -25.37
N TYR A 17 1.45 -7.52 -24.81
CA TYR A 17 2.75 -6.88 -25.12
C TYR A 17 3.70 -6.77 -23.91
N GLY A 18 3.22 -7.13 -22.72
CA GLY A 18 3.99 -7.25 -21.48
C GLY A 18 4.73 -5.98 -21.09
N GLN A 19 5.94 -6.17 -20.55
CA GLN A 19 6.81 -5.08 -20.11
C GLN A 19 7.17 -4.08 -21.23
N ARG A 20 7.13 -4.50 -22.51
CA ARG A 20 7.37 -3.59 -23.64
C ARG A 20 6.30 -2.50 -23.73
N PHE A 21 5.06 -2.84 -23.40
CA PHE A 21 3.96 -1.87 -23.34
C PHE A 21 4.13 -0.91 -22.16
N LEU A 22 4.39 -1.42 -20.95
CA LEU A 22 4.53 -0.60 -19.76
C LEU A 22 5.68 0.40 -19.88
N LEU A 23 6.85 -0.04 -20.33
CA LEU A 23 8.01 0.85 -20.44
C LEU A 23 7.78 1.96 -21.45
N VAL A 24 7.19 1.64 -22.61
CA VAL A 24 6.81 2.64 -23.63
C VAL A 24 5.77 3.63 -23.09
N MET A 25 4.75 3.15 -22.39
CA MET A 25 3.72 4.01 -21.78
C MET A 25 4.29 4.91 -20.67
N LYS A 26 5.08 4.35 -19.74
CA LYS A 26 5.72 5.10 -18.65
C LYS A 26 6.62 6.21 -19.17
N ILE A 27 7.48 5.92 -20.15
CA ILE A 27 8.37 6.92 -20.74
C ILE A 27 7.58 7.98 -21.53
N ALA A 28 6.55 7.58 -22.28
CA ALA A 28 5.68 8.53 -22.97
C ALA A 28 4.91 9.46 -22.01
N ILE A 29 4.42 8.95 -20.87
CA ILE A 29 3.79 9.73 -19.79
C ILE A 29 4.80 10.71 -19.16
N ALA A 30 6.03 10.27 -18.90
CA ALA A 30 7.08 11.13 -18.36
C ALA A 30 7.43 12.30 -19.30
N ILE A 31 7.63 12.01 -20.59
CA ILE A 31 7.85 13.04 -21.62
C ILE A 31 6.67 14.02 -21.66
N ALA A 32 5.43 13.50 -21.65
CA ALA A 32 4.21 14.32 -21.69
C ALA A 32 4.09 15.27 -20.49
N LYS A 33 4.42 14.80 -19.28
CA LYS A 33 4.45 15.63 -18.08
C LYS A 33 5.52 16.73 -18.17
N GLU A 34 6.74 16.39 -18.56
CA GLU A 34 7.81 17.37 -18.73
C GLU A 34 7.47 18.43 -19.79
N ASN A 35 6.90 18.01 -20.92
CA ASN A 35 6.44 18.89 -21.97
C ASN A 35 5.33 19.84 -21.48
N LYS A 36 4.37 19.34 -20.70
CA LYS A 36 3.32 20.16 -20.06
C LYS A 36 3.89 21.15 -19.04
N LEU A 37 4.92 20.76 -18.28
CA LEU A 37 5.60 21.64 -17.32
C LEU A 37 6.45 22.74 -17.99
N ARG A 38 7.01 22.48 -19.18
CA ARG A 38 7.77 23.47 -19.96
C ARG A 38 6.89 24.61 -20.51
N GLY A 39 5.57 24.45 -20.53
CA GLY A 39 4.62 25.49 -20.92
C GLY A 39 4.66 25.92 -22.39
N THR A 40 5.44 25.23 -23.23
CA THR A 40 5.56 25.53 -24.66
C THR A 40 4.46 24.84 -25.48
N THR A 41 3.96 25.54 -26.50
CA THR A 41 2.98 24.98 -27.44
C THR A 41 3.65 23.94 -28.34
N LEU A 42 3.50 22.66 -28.00
CA LEU A 42 4.07 21.55 -28.74
C LEU A 42 3.03 20.85 -29.64
N PRO A 43 3.43 20.20 -30.75
CA PRO A 43 2.49 19.52 -31.64
C PRO A 43 1.76 18.32 -31.01
N GLY A 44 2.30 17.76 -29.92
CA GLY A 44 1.73 16.64 -29.18
C GLY A 44 2.29 16.56 -27.76
N ASP A 45 1.84 15.55 -27.04
CA ASP A 45 2.28 15.27 -25.68
C ASP A 45 3.71 14.70 -25.67
N PHE A 46 4.01 13.79 -26.60
CA PHE A 46 5.35 13.22 -26.76
C PHE A 46 5.71 13.01 -28.24
N ASP A 47 7.01 13.07 -28.56
CA ASP A 47 7.54 12.79 -29.88
C ASP A 47 8.25 11.43 -29.96
N TYR A 48 8.28 10.85 -31.16
CA TYR A 48 8.88 9.54 -31.39
C TYR A 48 10.38 9.48 -31.09
N LYS A 49 11.12 10.58 -31.35
CA LYS A 49 12.58 10.60 -31.25
C LYS A 49 13.00 10.56 -29.78
N ASN A 50 12.47 11.46 -28.96
CA ASN A 50 12.70 11.54 -27.52
C ASN A 50 12.27 10.24 -26.81
N LEU A 51 11.15 9.63 -27.23
CA LEU A 51 10.74 8.31 -26.73
C LEU A 51 11.79 7.22 -27.02
N VAL A 52 12.31 7.14 -28.25
CA VAL A 52 13.36 6.17 -28.61
C VAL A 52 14.68 6.45 -27.88
N GLU A 53 15.07 7.73 -27.75
CA GLU A 53 16.27 8.14 -27.02
C GLU A 53 16.19 7.74 -25.54
N ARG A 54 15.05 7.95 -24.88
CA ARG A 54 14.84 7.56 -23.48
C ARG A 54 14.72 6.05 -23.27
N LEU A 55 14.05 5.33 -24.17
CA LEU A 55 14.03 3.85 -24.14
C LEU A 55 15.46 3.30 -24.23
N SER A 56 16.28 3.86 -25.13
CA SER A 56 17.70 3.48 -25.27
C SER A 56 18.51 3.83 -24.02
N ALA A 57 18.26 5.00 -23.40
CA ALA A 57 18.96 5.43 -22.19
C ALA A 57 18.70 4.54 -20.96
N VAL A 58 17.55 3.86 -20.89
CA VAL A 58 17.25 2.84 -19.86
C VAL A 58 17.64 1.42 -20.29
N GLY A 59 18.52 1.28 -21.28
CA GLY A 59 19.03 -0.02 -21.76
C GLY A 59 18.07 -0.81 -22.67
N PHE A 60 16.92 -0.24 -23.04
CA PHE A 60 15.87 -0.95 -23.77
C PHE A 60 15.92 -0.68 -25.28
N SER A 61 16.73 -1.48 -25.98
CA SER A 61 16.86 -1.45 -27.44
C SER A 61 15.65 -2.09 -28.14
N TYR A 62 14.54 -1.37 -28.19
CA TYR A 62 13.29 -1.77 -28.85
C TYR A 62 12.78 -0.64 -29.75
N ASN A 63 12.29 -1.01 -30.94
CA ASN A 63 11.63 -0.06 -31.84
C ASN A 63 10.12 0.02 -31.50
N PRO A 64 9.62 1.15 -30.93
CA PRO A 64 8.23 1.26 -30.50
C PRO A 64 7.25 1.49 -31.65
N SER A 65 7.69 1.60 -32.91
CA SER A 65 6.82 1.96 -34.06
C SER A 65 5.61 1.04 -34.24
N LEU A 66 5.80 -0.28 -34.13
CA LEU A 66 4.70 -1.23 -34.29
C LEU A 66 3.73 -1.15 -33.11
N LEU A 67 4.25 -1.08 -31.88
CA LEU A 67 3.44 -0.93 -30.68
C LEU A 67 2.64 0.37 -30.72
N LEU A 68 3.24 1.51 -31.03
CA LEU A 68 2.52 2.80 -31.14
C LEU A 68 1.41 2.75 -32.19
N ARG A 69 1.62 2.04 -33.32
CA ARG A 69 0.56 1.81 -34.33
C ARG A 69 -0.61 1.00 -33.75
N ILE A 70 -0.32 -0.02 -32.95
CA ILE A 70 -1.31 -0.87 -32.28
C ILE A 70 -2.06 -0.06 -31.20
N LEU A 71 -1.35 0.69 -30.37
CA LEU A 71 -1.95 1.54 -29.33
C LEU A 71 -2.84 2.65 -29.91
N GLU A 72 -2.54 3.11 -31.13
CA GLU A 72 -3.36 4.06 -31.89
C GLU A 72 -4.58 3.41 -32.54
N LYS A 73 -4.42 2.27 -33.24
CA LYS A 73 -5.48 1.67 -34.06
C LYS A 73 -6.42 0.73 -33.31
N GLU A 74 -5.89 -0.06 -32.40
CA GLU A 74 -6.63 -1.12 -31.70
C GLU A 74 -7.11 -0.62 -30.34
N TYR A 75 -6.20 -0.04 -29.53
CA TYR A 75 -6.50 0.35 -28.14
C TYR A 75 -6.97 1.79 -27.96
N ARG A 76 -6.75 2.65 -28.97
CA ARG A 76 -7.08 4.09 -28.95
C ARG A 76 -6.54 4.82 -27.70
N LEU A 77 -5.36 4.44 -27.20
CA LEU A 77 -4.72 5.10 -26.04
C LEU A 77 -3.99 6.38 -26.45
N VAL A 78 -3.45 6.38 -27.67
CA VAL A 78 -2.71 7.50 -28.26
C VAL A 78 -3.20 7.78 -29.67
N GLU A 79 -2.91 8.96 -30.22
CA GLU A 79 -3.11 9.28 -31.63
C GLU A 79 -1.95 10.10 -32.18
N THR A 80 -1.66 9.97 -33.47
CA THR A 80 -0.70 10.82 -34.16
C THR A 80 -1.26 12.23 -34.30
N SER A 81 -0.69 13.20 -33.57
CA SER A 81 -1.14 14.60 -33.61
C SER A 81 -0.43 15.44 -34.66
N TYR A 82 0.80 15.06 -35.04
CA TYR A 82 1.55 15.66 -36.14
C TYR A 82 2.51 14.64 -36.76
N LYS A 83 2.69 14.72 -38.08
CA LYS A 83 3.65 13.90 -38.83
C LYS A 83 4.26 14.70 -39.98
N SER A 84 5.58 14.71 -40.06
CA SER A 84 6.36 15.18 -41.21
C SER A 84 7.26 14.04 -41.71
N SER A 85 8.19 14.34 -42.63
CA SER A 85 9.23 13.39 -43.07
C SER A 85 10.14 12.95 -41.92
N ASN A 86 10.47 13.87 -41.00
CA ASN A 86 11.52 13.68 -39.99
C ASN A 86 11.01 13.70 -38.54
N GLN A 87 9.72 14.01 -38.31
CA GLN A 87 9.14 14.06 -36.97
C GLN A 87 7.76 13.39 -36.93
N ARG A 88 7.45 12.74 -35.82
CA ARG A 88 6.10 12.23 -35.51
C ARG A 88 5.81 12.47 -34.03
N TRP A 89 4.70 13.13 -33.77
CA TRP A 89 4.20 13.47 -32.44
C TRP A 89 2.90 12.75 -32.17
N TYR A 90 2.66 12.45 -30.90
CA TYR A 90 1.48 11.76 -30.41
C TYR A 90 0.83 12.54 -29.28
N LYS A 91 -0.49 12.38 -29.14
CA LYS A 91 -1.25 12.79 -27.96
C LYS A 91 -1.90 11.58 -27.31
N PHE A 92 -2.08 11.62 -25.99
CA PHE A 92 -2.94 10.66 -25.30
C PHE A 92 -4.41 11.00 -25.56
N LYS A 93 -5.23 9.96 -25.78
CA LYS A 93 -6.68 10.12 -26.00
C LYS A 93 -7.48 10.44 -24.74
N TYR A 94 -6.88 10.20 -23.58
CA TYR A 94 -7.44 10.42 -22.26
C TYR A 94 -6.48 11.32 -21.46
N ASP A 95 -6.98 11.98 -20.40
CA ASP A 95 -6.10 12.79 -19.55
C ASP A 95 -4.92 11.96 -19.00
N ILE A 96 -3.73 12.52 -19.09
CA ILE A 96 -2.46 11.85 -18.75
C ILE A 96 -2.47 11.35 -17.30
N GLY A 97 -3.10 12.07 -16.37
CA GLY A 97 -3.27 11.65 -14.99
C GLY A 97 -4.13 10.39 -14.86
N TYR A 98 -5.23 10.28 -15.63
CA TYR A 98 -6.04 9.05 -15.65
C TYR A 98 -5.32 7.88 -16.34
N VAL A 99 -4.57 8.12 -17.42
CA VAL A 99 -3.76 7.08 -18.08
C VAL A 99 -2.68 6.56 -17.12
N GLU A 100 -1.97 7.46 -16.45
CA GLU A 100 -0.97 7.12 -15.44
C GLU A 100 -1.58 6.38 -14.25
N MET A 101 -2.69 6.87 -13.69
CA MET A 101 -3.40 6.18 -12.61
C MET A 101 -3.84 4.79 -13.06
N ALA A 102 -4.28 4.60 -14.31
CA ALA A 102 -4.66 3.30 -14.83
C ALA A 102 -3.44 2.36 -14.94
N ILE A 103 -2.34 2.80 -15.56
CA ILE A 103 -1.06 2.07 -15.67
C ILE A 103 -0.55 1.68 -14.28
N ASN A 104 -0.47 2.61 -13.35
CA ASN A 104 0.02 2.36 -11.99
C ASN A 104 -0.95 1.48 -11.18
N SER A 105 -2.27 1.57 -11.41
CA SER A 105 -3.27 0.73 -10.74
C SER A 105 -3.25 -0.73 -11.16
N LEU A 106 -2.54 -1.09 -12.24
CA LEU A 106 -2.26 -2.49 -12.56
C LEU A 106 -1.31 -3.12 -11.53
N GLY A 107 -0.53 -2.32 -10.80
CA GLY A 107 0.52 -2.79 -9.89
C GLY A 107 1.80 -3.23 -10.61
N ILE A 108 1.86 -3.07 -11.95
CA ILE A 108 2.91 -3.61 -12.80
C ILE A 108 3.80 -2.47 -13.27
N GLY A 109 5.10 -2.60 -13.00
CA GLY A 109 6.10 -1.56 -13.21
C GLY A 109 6.99 -1.24 -12.01
N ASN A 110 6.90 -2.00 -10.91
CA ASN A 110 7.95 -2.06 -9.88
C ASN A 110 8.77 -3.35 -10.10
N GLU A 111 9.35 -3.48 -11.29
CA GLU A 111 10.02 -4.70 -11.78
C GLU A 111 11.12 -4.35 -12.81
N GLU A 112 12.29 -4.98 -12.86
CA GLU A 112 13.09 -5.56 -11.77
C GLU A 112 12.40 -6.62 -10.87
N LEU A 113 11.60 -7.51 -11.48
CA LEU A 113 10.86 -8.66 -10.90
C LEU A 113 10.75 -8.66 -9.36
N GLU A 114 9.71 -8.03 -8.80
CA GLU A 114 9.48 -8.08 -7.35
C GLU A 114 9.45 -9.54 -6.90
N ASP A 115 10.38 -9.91 -6.01
CA ASP A 115 10.56 -11.29 -5.56
C ASP A 115 9.19 -11.85 -5.14
N PRO A 116 8.75 -13.02 -5.67
CA PRO A 116 7.44 -13.58 -5.35
C PRO A 116 7.17 -13.68 -3.84
N ASP A 117 8.19 -13.90 -3.01
CA ASP A 117 8.06 -13.91 -1.56
C ASP A 117 7.82 -12.51 -0.98
N ILE A 118 8.54 -11.46 -1.47
CA ILE A 118 8.27 -10.05 -1.13
C ILE A 118 6.84 -9.66 -1.51
N ALA A 119 6.39 -10.01 -2.71
CA ALA A 119 5.03 -9.72 -3.18
C ALA A 119 3.97 -10.41 -2.30
N ILE A 120 4.17 -11.70 -1.98
CA ILE A 120 3.31 -12.45 -1.05
C ILE A 120 3.27 -11.78 0.33
N ILE A 121 4.41 -11.33 0.85
CA ILE A 121 4.50 -10.63 2.15
C ILE A 121 3.70 -9.32 2.11
N LYS A 122 3.84 -8.49 1.07
CA LYS A 122 3.08 -7.23 0.91
C LYS A 122 1.57 -7.47 0.81
N ILE A 123 1.14 -8.54 0.12
CA ILE A 123 -0.28 -8.95 0.04
C ILE A 123 -0.82 -9.40 1.41
N GLN A 124 -0.04 -10.22 2.13
CA GLN A 124 -0.40 -10.70 3.47
C GLN A 124 -0.51 -9.52 4.47
N LEU A 125 0.45 -8.59 4.45
CA LEU A 125 0.40 -7.38 5.27
C LEU A 125 -0.80 -6.49 4.91
N SER A 126 -1.04 -6.25 3.63
CA SER A 126 -2.19 -5.45 3.18
C SER A 126 -3.52 -6.02 3.70
N SER A 127 -3.64 -7.36 3.70
CA SER A 127 -4.79 -8.10 4.22
C SER A 127 -4.93 -8.03 5.75
N LEU A 128 -3.82 -7.92 6.49
CA LEU A 128 -3.80 -7.70 7.94
C LEU A 128 -4.10 -6.24 8.35
N ARG A 129 -4.13 -5.30 7.40
CA ARG A 129 -4.48 -3.87 7.59
C ARG A 129 -3.63 -3.16 8.68
N PRO A 130 -2.27 -3.16 8.59
CA PRO A 130 -1.38 -2.61 9.62
C PRO A 130 -1.72 -1.17 10.01
N LYS A 131 -2.02 -0.27 9.06
CA LYS A 131 -2.38 1.12 9.36
C LYS A 131 -3.64 1.26 10.25
N TYR A 132 -4.61 0.34 10.12
CA TYR A 132 -5.79 0.32 10.99
C TYR A 132 -5.40 -0.04 12.43
N TRP A 133 -4.64 -1.13 12.60
CA TRP A 133 -4.23 -1.61 13.92
C TRP A 133 -3.24 -0.66 14.60
N LEU A 134 -2.28 -0.11 13.85
CA LEU A 134 -1.35 0.89 14.35
C LEU A 134 -2.08 2.10 14.93
N ASN A 135 -3.06 2.66 14.20
CA ASN A 135 -3.85 3.79 14.68
C ASN A 135 -4.72 3.40 15.90
N LYS A 136 -5.31 2.21 15.90
CA LYS A 136 -6.06 1.65 17.06
C LYS A 136 -5.19 1.56 18.30
N LEU A 137 -3.99 0.96 18.18
CA LEU A 137 -3.04 0.78 19.27
C LEU A 137 -2.47 2.12 19.77
N LYS A 138 -2.11 3.05 18.87
CA LYS A 138 -1.71 4.42 19.24
C LYS A 138 -2.80 5.15 20.03
N ASN A 139 -4.07 5.01 19.63
CA ASN A 139 -5.19 5.59 20.35
C ASN A 139 -5.46 4.92 21.71
N TRP A 140 -5.03 3.67 21.90
CA TRP A 140 -5.18 2.93 23.16
C TRP A 140 -4.02 3.18 24.13
N SER A 141 -2.78 3.31 23.64
CA SER A 141 -1.63 3.60 24.48
C SER A 141 -1.74 4.95 25.18
N VAL A 142 -2.23 6.00 24.49
CA VAL A 142 -2.36 7.37 25.02
C VAL A 142 -3.56 7.64 25.93
N LYS A 143 -4.55 6.73 26.01
CA LYS A 143 -5.65 6.84 27.00
C LYS A 143 -5.07 6.80 28.43
N GLU A 144 -5.78 7.26 29.44
CA GLU A 144 -5.37 6.96 30.82
C GLU A 144 -5.73 5.50 31.18
N ARG A 145 -7.01 5.13 30.98
CA ARG A 145 -7.55 3.78 31.21
C ARG A 145 -8.23 3.24 29.96
N LEU A 146 -8.20 1.91 29.80
CA LEU A 146 -8.90 1.21 28.73
C LEU A 146 -10.32 0.86 29.18
N SER A 147 -11.30 0.99 28.28
CA SER A 147 -12.67 0.51 28.55
C SER A 147 -12.75 -1.01 28.35
N LYS A 148 -13.78 -1.66 28.92
CA LYS A 148 -14.07 -3.09 28.67
C LYS A 148 -14.19 -3.42 27.17
N VAL A 149 -14.64 -2.47 26.34
CA VAL A 149 -14.72 -2.62 24.88
C VAL A 149 -13.34 -2.53 24.22
N ASP A 150 -12.47 -1.64 24.71
CA ASP A 150 -11.08 -1.57 24.26
C ASP A 150 -10.32 -2.86 24.61
N MET A 151 -10.45 -3.33 25.87
CA MET A 151 -9.82 -4.56 26.38
C MET A 151 -10.23 -5.78 25.55
N LYS A 152 -11.53 -6.01 25.34
CA LYS A 152 -12.03 -7.14 24.53
C LYS A 152 -11.56 -7.07 23.07
N ALA A 153 -11.51 -5.88 22.49
CA ALA A 153 -10.99 -5.71 21.12
C ALA A 153 -9.46 -5.87 21.04
N PHE A 154 -8.72 -5.59 22.12
CA PHE A 154 -7.29 -5.87 22.21
C PHE A 154 -7.02 -7.36 22.40
N GLU A 155 -7.83 -8.06 23.19
CA GLU A 155 -7.81 -9.53 23.34
C GLU A 155 -8.06 -10.24 22.00
N GLU A 156 -9.11 -9.84 21.26
CA GLU A 156 -9.37 -10.38 19.92
C GLU A 156 -8.19 -10.15 18.97
N PHE A 157 -7.58 -8.96 19.02
CA PHE A 157 -6.39 -8.63 18.26
C PHE A 157 -5.17 -9.48 18.66
N SER A 158 -4.89 -9.62 19.95
CA SER A 158 -3.69 -10.30 20.46
C SER A 158 -3.69 -11.80 20.19
N PHE A 159 -4.86 -12.45 20.22
CA PHE A 159 -4.99 -13.87 19.87
C PHE A 159 -5.20 -14.14 18.37
N SER A 160 -5.92 -13.27 17.64
CA SER A 160 -6.36 -13.57 16.27
C SER A 160 -5.54 -12.90 15.16
N ILE A 161 -4.86 -11.79 15.46
CA ILE A 161 -4.22 -10.92 14.45
C ILE A 161 -2.72 -10.75 14.71
N LEU A 162 -2.32 -10.42 15.95
CA LEU A 162 -0.93 -10.23 16.33
C LEU A 162 -0.01 -11.43 16.00
N PRO A 163 -0.42 -12.71 16.16
CA PRO A 163 0.42 -13.84 15.77
C PRO A 163 0.65 -13.94 14.26
N LYS A 164 -0.29 -13.42 13.45
CA LYS A 164 -0.15 -13.34 11.99
C LYS A 164 0.85 -12.24 11.61
N PHE A 165 0.83 -11.09 12.29
CA PHE A 165 1.87 -10.08 12.13
C PHE A 165 3.27 -10.62 12.46
N VAL A 166 3.44 -11.32 13.58
CA VAL A 166 4.72 -11.96 13.94
C VAL A 166 5.15 -13.00 12.91
N LYS A 167 4.23 -13.83 12.40
CA LYS A 167 4.53 -14.82 11.35
C LYS A 167 5.02 -14.17 10.06
N VAL A 168 4.43 -13.04 9.65
CA VAL A 168 4.84 -12.33 8.45
C VAL A 168 6.14 -11.55 8.66
N LEU A 169 6.34 -10.94 9.84
CA LEU A 169 7.58 -10.25 10.21
C LEU A 169 8.81 -11.15 10.05
N LYS A 170 8.76 -12.38 10.58
CA LYS A 170 9.88 -13.33 10.47
C LYS A 170 10.31 -13.62 9.04
N ARG A 171 9.37 -13.65 8.09
CA ARG A 171 9.66 -13.80 6.65
C ARG A 171 10.12 -12.48 6.02
N ALA A 172 9.59 -11.34 6.49
CA ALA A 172 9.97 -10.03 5.99
C ALA A 172 11.42 -9.66 6.33
N GLU A 173 11.91 -10.09 7.50
CA GLU A 173 13.30 -9.84 7.94
C GLU A 173 14.37 -10.52 7.05
N GLU A 174 14.01 -11.53 6.26
CA GLU A 174 14.88 -12.11 5.22
C GLU A 174 15.11 -11.14 4.03
N TYR A 175 14.29 -10.10 3.91
CA TYR A 175 14.28 -9.11 2.81
C TYR A 175 14.33 -7.66 3.36
N GLU A 176 15.11 -7.42 4.41
CA GLU A 176 15.07 -6.17 5.20
C GLU A 176 15.21 -4.89 4.36
N GLU A 177 16.10 -4.86 3.37
CA GLU A 177 16.31 -3.68 2.50
C GLU A 177 15.05 -3.31 1.71
N ALA A 178 14.31 -4.30 1.20
CA ALA A 178 13.14 -4.10 0.34
C ALA A 178 11.82 -3.93 1.13
N LEU A 179 11.81 -4.31 2.40
CA LEU A 179 10.64 -4.31 3.30
C LEU A 179 10.84 -3.46 4.57
N PHE A 180 11.85 -2.59 4.59
CA PHE A 180 12.22 -1.78 5.76
C PHE A 180 11.04 -1.02 6.39
N VAL A 181 10.15 -0.43 5.58
CA VAL A 181 9.01 0.36 6.07
C VAL A 181 7.96 -0.57 6.70
N GLU A 182 7.66 -1.68 6.04
CA GLU A 182 6.76 -2.73 6.50
C GLU A 182 7.23 -3.35 7.82
N ILE A 183 8.50 -3.76 7.89
CA ILE A 183 9.15 -4.34 9.07
C ILE A 183 9.04 -3.40 10.27
N ASN A 184 9.45 -2.14 10.10
CA ASN A 184 9.38 -1.15 11.17
C ASN A 184 7.93 -0.85 11.60
N THR A 185 6.98 -0.85 10.67
CA THR A 185 5.55 -0.72 10.99
C THR A 185 5.06 -1.88 11.87
N ILE A 186 5.49 -3.12 11.60
CA ILE A 186 5.10 -4.28 12.41
C ILE A 186 5.80 -4.26 13.77
N LYS A 187 7.08 -3.86 13.83
CA LYS A 187 7.82 -3.69 15.08
C LYS A 187 7.14 -2.63 15.98
N GLU A 188 6.69 -1.51 15.42
CA GLU A 188 5.90 -0.49 16.15
C GLU A 188 4.54 -1.04 16.65
N ILE A 189 3.84 -1.83 15.83
CA ILE A 189 2.60 -2.53 16.25
C ILE A 189 2.85 -3.46 17.44
N ILE A 190 3.94 -4.23 17.43
CA ILE A 190 4.30 -5.16 18.52
C ILE A 190 4.65 -4.38 19.80
N GLN A 191 5.47 -3.33 19.70
CA GLN A 191 5.83 -2.48 20.84
C GLN A 191 4.62 -1.82 21.50
N LEU A 192 3.69 -1.27 20.70
CA LEU A 192 2.45 -0.70 21.22
C LEU A 192 1.54 -1.76 21.86
N ALA A 193 1.53 -2.99 21.33
CA ALA A 193 0.78 -4.08 21.93
C ALA A 193 1.38 -4.52 23.29
N GLN A 194 2.71 -4.55 23.42
CA GLN A 194 3.38 -4.82 24.71
C GLN A 194 3.02 -3.76 25.75
N LEU A 195 3.16 -2.47 25.41
CA LEU A 195 2.79 -1.35 26.27
C LEU A 195 1.31 -1.39 26.73
N ILE A 196 0.40 -1.85 25.86
CA ILE A 196 -1.01 -2.01 26.19
C ILE A 196 -1.24 -3.21 27.13
N ALA A 197 -0.53 -4.31 26.93
CA ALA A 197 -0.61 -5.49 27.79
C ALA A 197 -0.11 -5.20 29.21
N GLU A 198 1.08 -4.59 29.34
CA GLU A 198 1.64 -4.12 30.62
C GLU A 198 0.65 -3.23 31.37
N LYS A 199 0.01 -2.31 30.65
CA LYS A 199 -0.99 -1.38 31.19
C LYS A 199 -2.29 -2.05 31.61
N MET A 200 -2.69 -3.15 30.97
CA MET A 200 -3.83 -3.95 31.44
C MET A 200 -3.48 -4.66 32.75
N GLU A 201 -2.31 -5.28 32.84
CA GLU A 201 -1.80 -5.91 34.05
C GLU A 201 -1.74 -4.92 35.24
N HIS A 202 -1.09 -3.77 35.05
CA HIS A 202 -0.97 -2.75 36.11
C HIS A 202 -2.29 -1.98 36.36
N GLY A 203 -3.21 -1.99 35.40
CA GLY A 203 -4.52 -1.36 35.51
C GLY A 203 -5.51 -2.16 36.38
N ASP A 204 -5.45 -3.50 36.32
CA ASP A 204 -6.32 -4.39 37.10
C ASP A 204 -5.80 -4.70 38.52
N VAL A 205 -4.51 -4.47 38.80
CA VAL A 205 -3.98 -4.55 40.17
C VAL A 205 -4.67 -3.55 41.11
N ASN A 206 -4.98 -2.34 40.63
CA ASN A 206 -5.67 -1.31 41.43
C ASN A 206 -7.19 -1.48 41.54
N SER A 207 -7.81 -2.43 40.81
CA SER A 207 -9.26 -2.69 40.86
C SER A 207 -9.63 -3.89 41.74
N SER A 208 -8.64 -4.67 42.20
CA SER A 208 -8.85 -5.98 42.83
C SER A 208 -8.77 -5.99 44.37
N GLU A 209 -8.23 -4.95 45.01
CA GLU A 209 -8.00 -4.94 46.48
C GLU A 209 -9.20 -4.54 47.35
N THR A 210 -10.39 -4.27 46.79
CA THR A 210 -11.53 -3.78 47.60
C THR A 210 -12.49 -4.85 48.12
N HIS A 211 -12.19 -6.15 47.96
CA HIS A 211 -13.12 -7.25 48.27
C HIS A 211 -12.53 -8.39 49.14
N THR A 212 -11.94 -8.07 50.28
CA THR A 212 -12.24 -8.82 51.53
C THR A 212 -11.87 -8.03 52.79
N ASN A 213 -12.89 -7.60 53.56
CA ASN A 213 -12.90 -7.62 55.04
C ASN A 213 -14.22 -7.07 55.59
N SER A 214 -15.32 -7.75 55.25
CA SER A 214 -16.58 -7.62 55.99
C SER A 214 -16.44 -8.35 57.33
N ILE A 215 -15.65 -7.81 58.25
CA ILE A 215 -15.56 -8.33 59.62
C ILE A 215 -16.91 -8.06 60.30
N THR A 216 -17.66 -9.14 60.54
CA THR A 216 -18.96 -9.10 61.18
C THR A 216 -18.81 -8.73 62.66
N LEU A 217 -19.02 -7.46 63.00
CA LEU A 217 -19.14 -7.04 64.40
C LEU A 217 -20.53 -7.40 64.94
N THR A 218 -20.69 -8.65 65.35
CA THR A 218 -21.78 -9.13 66.20
C THR A 218 -21.23 -9.70 67.50
N ASN A 219 -20.73 -8.82 68.37
CA ASN A 219 -20.42 -9.17 69.74
C ASN A 219 -21.72 -9.44 70.52
N PHE A 220 -22.11 -10.70 70.59
CA PHE A 220 -22.97 -11.20 71.66
C PHE A 220 -22.23 -11.05 73.00
N GLN A 221 -22.69 -10.14 73.87
CA GLN A 221 -22.45 -10.22 75.31
C GLN A 221 -23.79 -10.36 76.01
N GLY A 222 -24.03 -11.55 76.57
CA GLY A 222 -25.35 -11.93 77.08
C GLY A 222 -25.37 -13.22 77.92
N ALA A 223 -24.49 -13.29 78.94
CA ALA A 223 -24.54 -14.24 80.08
C ALA A 223 -24.39 -15.76 79.74
N GLN A 224 -23.89 -16.65 80.61
CA GLN A 224 -24.22 -16.87 82.02
C GLN A 224 -23.19 -17.76 82.77
N HIS A 225 -23.21 -17.67 84.11
CA HIS A 225 -22.69 -18.60 85.15
C HIS A 225 -21.16 -18.88 85.16
N ILE A 226 -20.50 -18.99 86.32
CA ILE A 226 -20.97 -19.28 87.70
C ILE A 226 -20.63 -18.12 88.66
#